data_AF-A0A6G1C4P4-F1
#
_entry.id   AF-A0A6G1C4P4-F1
#
_cell.length_a   1.000
_cell.length_b   1.000
_cell.length_c   1.000
_cell.angle_alpha   90.00
_cell.angle_beta   90.00
_cell.angle_gamma   90.00
#
_symmetry.space_group_name_H-M   'P 1'
#
loop_
_entity.id
_entity.type
_entity.pdbx_description
1 polymer ?
#
loop_
_entity_poly.entity_id
_entity_poly.type
_entity_poly.pdbx_seq_one_letter_code
_entity_poly.pdbx_strand_id
1 'polypeptide(L)' 'MRLSNSATVGGVIKAGSIREAYCVRMQVKFGWLGFNGVRRASDLLELRVQEFAQSFPVGDFAVSPRCI' A
#
# COMPACT_ATOMS: atom_id res chain seq x y z
N MET A 1 -25.26 8.59 7.37
CA MET A 1 -24.28 7.56 7.75
C MET A 1 -22.96 8.26 8.06
N ARG A 2 -22.50 8.24 9.31
CA ARG A 2 -21.30 8.96 9.77
C ARG A 2 -20.23 7.92 10.07
N LEU A 3 -19.13 7.93 9.32
CA LEU A 3 -18.00 7.02 9.54
C LEU A 3 -16.99 7.73 10.45
N SER A 4 -17.00 7.38 11.74
CA SER A 4 -16.05 7.87 12.74
C SER A 4 -14.88 6.90 12.90
N ASN A 5 -13.85 7.05 12.07
CA ASN A 5 -12.43 6.86 12.40
C ASN A 5 -11.61 7.28 11.15
N SER A 6 -11.27 8.57 11.03
CA SER A 6 -10.58 9.09 9.84
C SER A 6 -9.10 8.75 9.92
N ALA A 7 -8.75 7.51 9.59
CA ALA A 7 -7.37 7.16 9.42
C ALA A 7 -6.90 7.67 8.04
N THR A 8 -6.07 8.72 8.07
CA THR A 8 -5.60 9.39 6.86
C THR A 8 -4.46 8.59 6.24
N VAL A 9 -4.67 8.12 5.02
CA VAL A 9 -3.60 7.60 4.16
C VAL A 9 -2.95 8.78 3.45
N GLY A 10 -1.62 8.81 3.40
CA GLY A 10 -0.92 9.83 2.64
C GLY A 10 0.49 9.42 2.25
N GLY A 11 1.18 10.35 1.60
CA GLY A 11 2.53 10.20 1.07
C GLY A 11 2.79 11.23 -0.03
N VAL A 12 3.97 11.17 -0.64
CA VAL A 12 4.32 11.97 -1.81
C VAL A 12 3.76 11.29 -3.06
N ILE A 13 2.71 11.87 -3.63
CA ILE A 13 1.99 11.31 -4.79
C ILE A 13 2.60 11.82 -6.09
N LYS A 14 2.89 10.90 -7.01
CA LYS A 14 3.23 11.19 -8.41
C LYS A 14 2.45 10.24 -9.32
N ALA A 15 2.32 10.57 -10.61
CA ALA A 15 1.67 9.67 -11.55
C ALA A 15 2.30 8.27 -11.49
N GLY A 16 1.48 7.25 -11.22
CA GLY A 16 1.91 5.86 -11.10
C GLY A 16 2.74 5.50 -9.85
N SER A 17 2.92 6.40 -8.87
CA SER A 17 3.65 6.06 -7.64
C SER A 17 3.26 6.89 -6.41
N ILE A 18 3.43 6.27 -5.24
CA ILE A 18 3.37 6.94 -3.94
C ILE A 18 4.67 6.61 -3.21
N ARG A 19 5.34 7.63 -2.68
CA ARG A 19 6.52 7.48 -1.83
C ARG A 19 6.20 7.97 -0.42
N GLU A 20 6.98 7.51 0.56
CA GLU A 20 6.80 7.91 1.96
C GLU A 20 5.35 7.67 2.42
N ALA A 21 4.79 6.55 1.96
CA ALA A 21 3.43 6.16 2.26
C ALA A 21 3.29 5.87 3.76
N TYR A 22 2.22 6.36 4.38
CA TYR A 22 1.93 6.13 5.81
C TYR A 22 0.48 5.69 6.02
N CYS A 23 0.23 5.07 7.19
CA CYS A 23 -1.05 4.46 7.56
C CYS A 23 -1.49 3.28 6.67
N VAL A 24 -0.63 2.79 5.77
CA VAL A 24 -0.98 1.68 4.85
C VAL A 24 -0.30 0.38 5.25
N ARG A 25 -1.11 -0.69 5.32
CA ARG A 25 -0.63 -2.07 5.48
C ARG A 25 -1.36 -2.97 4.50
N MET A 26 -0.65 -3.96 3.96
CA MET A 26 -1.22 -5.03 3.14
C MET A 26 -1.29 -6.33 3.93
N GLN A 27 -2.27 -7.18 3.62
CA GLN A 27 -2.37 -8.50 4.21
C GLN A 27 -1.52 -9.50 3.40
N VAL A 28 -0.61 -10.18 4.08
CA VAL A 28 0.16 -11.32 3.56
C VAL A 28 -0.23 -12.58 4.34
N LYS A 29 0.19 -13.77 3.88
CA LYS A 29 -0.20 -15.08 4.46
C LYS A 29 -0.16 -15.15 5.98
N PHE A 30 0.77 -14.45 6.63
CA PHE A 30 1.04 -14.56 8.07
C PHE A 30 0.79 -13.25 8.85
N GLY A 31 0.23 -12.20 8.25
CA GLY A 31 -0.04 -10.96 8.97
C GLY A 31 -0.20 -9.73 8.09
N TRP A 32 -0.14 -8.56 8.73
CA TRP A 32 -0.20 -7.25 8.07
C TRP A 32 1.20 -6.68 7.91
N LEU A 33 1.61 -6.42 6.67
CA LEU A 33 2.90 -5.83 6.35
C LEU A 33 2.72 -4.36 5.98
N GLY A 34 3.38 -3.47 6.72
CA GLY A 34 3.47 -2.06 6.37
C GLY A 34 4.43 -1.84 5.21
N PHE A 35 4.12 -0.89 4.32
CA PHE A 35 4.98 -0.50 3.21
C PHE A 35 5.09 1.02 3.15
N ASN A 36 6.24 1.54 2.72
CA ASN A 36 6.53 2.98 2.64
C ASN A 36 6.54 3.51 1.21
N GLY A 37 6.29 2.66 0.22
CA GLY A 37 6.13 3.11 -1.16
C GLY A 37 5.46 2.08 -2.04
N VAL A 38 4.80 2.57 -3.09
CA VAL A 38 4.23 1.77 -4.15
C VAL A 38 4.54 2.41 -5.49
N ARG A 39 4.92 1.60 -6.47
CA ARG A 39 5.14 2.01 -7.86
C ARG A 39 4.40 1.04 -8.76
N ARG A 40 3.60 1.57 -9.68
CA ARG A 40 2.97 0.77 -10.72
C ARG A 40 3.95 0.57 -11.88
N ALA A 41 4.11 -0.67 -12.30
CA ALA A 41 4.90 -1.09 -13.45
C ALA A 41 4.04 -2.00 -14.33
N SER A 42 3.27 -1.39 -15.25
CA SER A 42 2.25 -2.09 -16.05
C SER A 42 1.22 -2.79 -15.15
N ASP A 43 1.25 -4.13 -15.14
CA ASP A 43 0.34 -5.01 -14.40
C ASP A 43 0.90 -5.47 -13.06
N LEU A 44 2.06 -4.93 -12.68
CA LEU A 44 2.70 -5.17 -11.40
C LEU A 44 2.64 -3.92 -10.51
N LEU A 45 2.48 -4.15 -9.21
CA LEU A 45 2.77 -3.21 -8.15
C LEU A 45 4.07 -3.62 -7.48
N GLU A 46 5.05 -2.75 -7.55
CA GLU A 46 6.28 -2.85 -6.76
C GLU A 46 6.05 -2.12 -5.43
N LEU A 47 6.05 -2.89 -4.35
CA LEU A 47 5.93 -2.38 -2.98
C LEU A 47 7.30 -2.27 -2.35
N ARG A 48 7.60 -1.11 -1.79
CA ARG A 48 8.78 -0.89 -0.95
C ARG A 48 8.42 -1.12 0.52
N VAL A 49 9.16 -2.02 1.15
CA VAL A 49 9.05 -2.39 2.56
C VAL A 49 10.41 -2.13 3.18
N GLN A 50 10.53 -0.98 3.87
CA GLN A 50 11.81 -0.52 4.42
C GLN A 50 12.89 -0.44 3.32
N GLU A 51 13.89 -1.32 3.37
CA GLU A 51 15.02 -1.38 2.42
C GLU A 51 14.81 -2.39 1.27
N PHE A 52 13.72 -3.16 1.30
CA PHE A 52 13.42 -4.19 0.30
C PHE A 52 12.28 -3.77 -0.62
N ALA A 53 12.27 -4.33 -1.83
CA ALA A 53 11.19 -4.17 -2.78
C ALA A 53 10.68 -5.53 -3.26
N GLN A 54 9.37 -5.64 -3.44
CA GLN A 54 8.74 -6.85 -3.96
C GLN A 54 7.61 -6.51 -4.93
N SER A 55 7.52 -7.27 -6.01
CA SER A 55 6.53 -7.06 -7.08
C SER A 55 5.40 -8.07 -7.00
N PHE A 56 4.18 -7.59 -7.19
CA PHE A 56 2.95 -8.37 -7.11
C PHE A 56 2.03 -7.99 -8.28
N PRO A 57 1.31 -8.95 -8.89
CA PRO A 57 0.21 -8.65 -9.81
C PRO A 57 -0.80 -7.69 -9.19
N VAL A 58 -1.31 -6.73 -9.96
CA VAL A 58 -2.37 -5.80 -9.51
C VAL A 58 -3.61 -6.58 -9.05
N GLY A 59 -3.90 -7.72 -9.68
CA GLY A 59 -5.05 -8.57 -9.36
C GLY A 59 -4.99 -9.26 -7.99
N ASP A 60 -3.81 -9.34 -7.37
CA ASP A 60 -3.64 -10.00 -6.07
C ASP A 60 -4.14 -9.14 -4.90
N PHE A 61 -4.35 -7.84 -5.12
CA PHE A 61 -4.87 -6.90 -4.13
C PHE A 61 -6.39 -6.76 -4.22
N ALA A 62 -7.11 -7.86 -4.02
CA ALA A 62 -8.58 -7.87 -4.02
C ALA A 62 -9.20 -7.27 -2.74
N VAL A 63 -8.40 -7.06 -1.69
CA VAL A 63 -8.84 -6.55 -0.38
C VAL A 63 -8.27 -5.15 -0.15
N SER A 64 -9.13 -4.18 0.18
CA SER A 64 -8.69 -2.82 0.48
C SER A 64 -7.77 -2.80 1.72
N PRO A 65 -6.65 -2.05 1.67
CA PRO A 65 -5.78 -1.89 2.84
C PRO A 65 -6.55 -1.24 3.99
N ARG A 66 -6.25 -1.65 5.22
CA ARG A 66 -6.82 -1.09 6.45
C ARG A 66 -5.78 -0.23 7.14
N CYS A 67 -6.19 0.97 7.56
CA CYS A 67 -5.47 1.69 8.59
C CYS A 67 -5.80 1.06 9.95
N ILE A 68 -4.76 0.70 10.70
CA ILE A 68 -4.80 0.20 12.08
C ILE A 68 -3.67 0.83 12.86
#